data_AF-A0A7W9HJV9-F1
#
_entry.id   AF-A0A7W9HJV9-F1
#
_cell.length_a   1.000
_cell.length_b   1.000
_cell.length_c   1.000
_cell.angle_alpha   90.00
_cell.angle_beta   90.00
_cell.angle_gamma   90.00
#
_symmetry.space_group_name_H-M   'P 1'
#
loop_
_entity.id
_entity.type
_entity.pdbx_description
1 polymer ?
#
loop_
_entity_poly.entity_id
_entity_poly.type
_entity_poly.pdbx_seq_one_letter_code
_entity_poly.pdbx_strand_id
1 'polypeptide(L)'
;MLLMEGEATDRVHGDIVRRDALFQAVLRRGLKLTTDLDHLSLLPTPGWRTGIDRLGAVTVQWPHFQPLLKKLLMGMSAAWITAASGHGIVLLFVGSGFGLYEHAGVGMPCREDRVAGIAHNGALATSIAPFQRTGGG
;
A
#
# COMPACT_ATOMS: atom_id res chain seq x y z
N MET A 1 7.11 -5.60 -2.58
CA MET A 1 6.32 -4.82 -1.60
C MET A 1 5.89 -3.49 -2.20
N LEU A 2 4.67 -3.04 -1.90
CA LEU A 2 4.14 -1.71 -2.17
C LEU A 2 3.75 -1.04 -0.84
N LEU A 3 4.27 0.17 -0.58
CA LEU A 3 3.87 0.99 0.58
C LEU A 3 2.89 2.07 0.14
N MET A 4 1.84 2.31 0.92
CA MET A 4 0.84 3.35 0.65
C MET A 4 0.57 4.15 1.93
N GLU A 5 0.62 5.47 1.79
CA GLU A 5 0.21 6.45 2.79
C GLU A 5 -0.81 7.37 2.13
N GLY A 6 -1.79 7.85 2.87
CA GLY A 6 -2.80 8.74 2.31
C GLY A 6 -3.55 9.51 3.38
N GLU A 7 -3.72 10.79 3.12
CA GLU A 7 -4.48 11.71 3.96
C GLU A 7 -5.83 12.01 3.30
N ALA A 8 -6.84 12.30 4.11
CA ALA A 8 -8.11 12.83 3.61
C ALA A 8 -8.57 14.01 4.45
N THR A 9 -9.16 15.01 3.79
CA THR A 9 -9.79 16.15 4.45
C THR A 9 -11.09 15.69 5.10
N ASP A 10 -11.21 15.84 6.41
CA ASP A 10 -12.45 15.57 7.13
C ASP A 10 -13.38 16.79 7.04
N ARG A 11 -14.33 16.73 6.11
CA ARG A 11 -15.35 17.76 5.91
C ARG A 11 -16.35 17.85 7.07
N VAL A 12 -16.43 16.83 7.92
CA VAL A 12 -17.37 16.78 9.05
C VAL A 12 -16.84 17.57 10.26
N HIS A 13 -15.51 17.65 10.42
CA HIS A 13 -14.86 18.30 11.55
C HIS A 13 -14.14 19.62 11.19
N GLY A 14 -14.52 20.28 10.09
CA GLY A 14 -14.00 21.61 9.75
C GLY A 14 -12.60 21.60 9.11
N ASP A 15 -12.44 20.82 8.03
CA ASP A 15 -11.22 20.74 7.22
C ASP A 15 -9.96 20.24 7.96
N ILE A 16 -10.14 19.42 9.00
CA ILE A 16 -9.03 18.72 9.65
C ILE A 16 -8.50 17.64 8.70
N VAL A 17 -7.21 17.68 8.39
CA VAL A 17 -6.55 16.63 7.60
C VAL A 17 -6.32 15.42 8.50
N ARG A 18 -6.97 14.29 8.16
CA ARG A 18 -6.77 13.02 8.84
C ARG A 18 -5.69 12.20 8.12
N ARG A 19 -4.52 12.11 8.76
CA ARG A 19 -3.36 11.37 8.25
C ARG A 19 -3.51 9.85 8.26
N ASP A 20 -4.49 9.35 9.01
CA ASP A 20 -4.80 7.92 9.12
C ASP A 20 -6.02 7.51 8.27
N ALA A 21 -6.60 8.43 7.48
CA ALA A 21 -7.84 8.16 6.78
C ALA A 21 -7.75 6.96 5.84
N LEU A 22 -6.65 6.84 5.08
CA LEU A 22 -6.42 5.68 4.22
C LEU A 22 -6.28 4.39 5.05
N PHE A 23 -5.49 4.43 6.12
CA PHE A 23 -5.29 3.29 7.00
C PHE A 23 -6.62 2.77 7.58
N GLN A 24 -7.47 3.67 8.09
CA GLN A 24 -8.80 3.32 8.58
C GLN A 24 -9.71 2.75 7.47
N ALA A 25 -9.65 3.32 6.27
CA ALA A 25 -10.45 2.86 5.15
C ALA A 25 -10.08 1.43 4.72
N VAL A 26 -8.80 1.09 4.69
CA VAL A 26 -8.37 -0.24 4.24
C VAL A 26 -8.66 -1.33 5.27
N LEU A 27 -8.57 -1.03 6.58
CA LEU A 27 -8.97 -1.96 7.63
C LEU A 27 -10.44 -2.36 7.48
N ARG A 28 -11.32 -1.38 7.22
CA ARG A 28 -12.76 -1.60 6.94
C ARG A 28 -13.01 -2.38 5.64
N ARG A 29 -12.01 -2.48 4.77
CA ARG A 29 -12.05 -3.20 3.48
C ARG A 29 -11.26 -4.51 3.52
N GLY A 30 -10.98 -5.02 4.72
CA GLY A 30 -10.48 -6.38 4.93
C GLY A 30 -8.96 -6.51 5.03
N LEU A 31 -8.20 -5.42 4.92
CA LEU A 31 -6.77 -5.48 5.28
C LEU A 31 -6.63 -5.75 6.78
N LYS A 32 -5.61 -6.53 7.14
CA LYS A 32 -5.38 -6.93 8.52
C LYS A 32 -4.40 -5.98 9.18
N LEU A 33 -4.72 -5.56 10.40
CA LEU A 33 -3.75 -4.91 11.28
C LEU A 33 -2.53 -5.82 11.45
N THR A 34 -1.34 -5.26 11.33
CA THR A 34 -0.07 -5.99 11.37
C THR A 34 0.84 -5.34 12.39
N THR A 35 1.06 -6.04 13.50
CA THR A 35 2.01 -5.65 14.53
C THR A 35 3.32 -6.42 14.45
N ASP A 36 3.34 -7.49 13.65
CA ASP A 36 4.46 -8.40 13.49
C ASP A 36 4.69 -8.66 12.00
N LEU A 37 5.85 -8.24 11.50
CA LEU A 37 6.23 -8.36 10.10
C LEU A 37 6.75 -9.75 9.74
N ASP A 38 7.16 -10.54 10.73
CA ASP A 38 7.67 -11.90 10.50
C ASP A 38 6.52 -12.90 10.33
N HIS A 39 5.31 -12.53 10.76
CA HIS A 39 4.12 -13.37 10.77
C HIS A 39 2.98 -12.85 9.89
N LEU A 40 3.28 -12.51 8.63
CA LEU A 40 2.26 -12.04 7.68
C LEU A 40 1.35 -13.16 7.18
N SER A 41 0.05 -12.87 7.14
CA SER A 41 -0.95 -13.74 6.51
C SER A 41 -0.71 -13.82 5.01
N LEU A 42 -0.31 -15.00 4.51
CA LEU A 42 -0.06 -15.22 3.08
C LEU A 42 -1.32 -15.48 2.23
N LEU A 43 -2.51 -15.36 2.81
CA LEU A 43 -3.76 -15.49 2.08
C LEU A 43 -4.13 -14.17 1.40
N PRO A 44 -4.43 -14.17 0.08
CA PRO A 44 -4.93 -12.99 -0.60
C PRO A 44 -6.22 -12.46 0.04
N THR A 45 -6.31 -11.14 0.23
CA THR A 45 -7.54 -10.52 0.75
C THR A 45 -8.57 -10.40 -0.37
N PRO A 46 -9.81 -10.90 -0.20
CA PRO A 46 -10.84 -10.81 -1.22
C PRO A 46 -11.09 -9.38 -1.72
N GLY A 47 -11.24 -9.23 -3.03
CA GLY A 47 -11.53 -7.96 -3.70
C GLY A 47 -10.34 -6.99 -3.82
N TRP A 48 -9.17 -7.34 -3.30
CA TRP A 48 -7.91 -6.65 -3.58
C TRP A 48 -7.24 -7.22 -4.81
N ARG A 49 -6.72 -6.37 -5.69
CA ARG A 49 -5.92 -6.77 -6.87
C ARG A 49 -4.93 -5.68 -7.22
N THR A 50 -3.80 -6.06 -7.80
CA THR A 50 -2.80 -5.12 -8.30
C THR A 50 -2.52 -5.40 -9.77
N GLY A 51 -2.51 -4.35 -10.58
CA GLY A 51 -2.18 -4.43 -12.00
C GLY A 51 -1.02 -3.49 -12.33
N ILE A 52 -0.19 -3.90 -13.28
CA ILE A 52 0.75 -3.00 -13.94
C ILE A 52 0.49 -3.01 -15.45
N ASP A 53 0.43 -1.84 -16.07
CA ASP A 53 0.31 -1.72 -17.52
C ASP A 53 1.68 -1.71 -18.22
N ARG A 54 1.67 -1.60 -19.56
CA ARG A 54 2.88 -1.59 -20.39
C ARG A 54 3.80 -0.41 -20.12
N LEU A 55 3.27 0.69 -19.58
CA LEU A 55 4.04 1.88 -19.24
C LEU A 55 4.64 1.80 -17.83
N GLY A 56 4.39 0.70 -17.10
CA GLY A 56 4.78 0.57 -15.71
C GLY A 56 3.82 1.26 -14.74
N ALA A 57 2.65 1.72 -15.21
CA ALA A 57 1.69 2.39 -14.34
C ALA A 57 0.91 1.36 -13.53
N VAL A 58 0.88 1.57 -12.21
CA VAL A 58 0.27 0.65 -11.26
C VAL A 58 -1.17 1.06 -10.97
N THR A 59 -2.05 0.06 -10.92
CA THR A 59 -3.43 0.18 -10.46
C THR A 59 -3.64 -0.74 -9.28
N VAL A 60 -4.18 -0.23 -8.18
CA VAL A 60 -4.58 -1.01 -7.01
C VAL A 60 -6.10 -0.99 -6.94
N GLN A 61 -6.71 -2.14 -7.15
CA GLN A 61 -8.12 -2.38 -6.91
C GLN A 61 -8.31 -2.85 -5.48
N TRP A 62 -9.42 -2.44 -4.90
CA TRP A 62 -9.89 -2.80 -3.57
C TRP A 62 -11.40 -3.02 -3.63
N PRO A 63 -12.06 -3.58 -2.59
CA PRO A 63 -13.50 -3.85 -2.56
C PRO A 63 -14.36 -2.58 -2.61
N HIS A 64 -14.31 -1.80 -3.69
CA HIS A 64 -14.96 -0.52 -3.87
C HIS A 64 -15.21 -0.26 -5.37
N PHE A 65 -16.16 0.62 -5.70
CA PHE A 65 -16.54 0.90 -7.10
C PHE A 65 -15.44 1.60 -7.90
N GLN A 66 -14.53 2.29 -7.22
CA GLN A 66 -13.35 2.91 -7.82
C GLN A 66 -12.07 2.27 -7.29
N PRO A 67 -11.03 2.13 -8.12
CA PRO A 67 -9.73 1.66 -7.67
C PRO A 67 -9.15 2.61 -6.62
N LEU A 68 -8.40 2.06 -5.67
CA LEU A 68 -7.69 2.84 -4.66
C LEU A 68 -6.61 3.69 -5.30
N LEU A 69 -5.88 3.10 -6.25
CA LEU A 69 -4.86 3.76 -7.05
C LEU A 69 -5.13 3.48 -8.52
N LYS A 70 -5.15 4.50 -9.36
CA LYS A 70 -5.43 4.36 -10.80
C LYS A 70 -4.26 4.85 -11.63
N LYS A 71 -3.58 3.94 -12.33
CA LYS A 71 -2.51 4.21 -13.31
C LYS A 71 -1.44 5.20 -12.79
N LEU A 72 -0.90 4.94 -11.61
CA LEU A 72 0.21 5.75 -11.08
C LEU A 72 1.54 5.19 -11.59
N LEU A 73 2.33 6.02 -12.27
CA LEU A 73 3.72 5.71 -12.58
C LEU A 73 4.53 5.75 -11.29
N MET A 74 4.93 4.58 -10.81
CA MET A 74 5.89 4.45 -9.72
C MET A 74 7.18 3.93 -10.35
N GLY A 75 8.33 4.56 -10.05
CA GLY A 75 9.65 4.18 -10.57
C GLY A 75 10.12 2.80 -10.06
N MET A 76 9.36 1.75 -10.37
CA MET A 76 9.61 0.38 -9.96
C MET A 76 10.71 -0.21 -10.85
N SER A 77 11.66 -0.90 -10.24
CA SER A 77 12.71 -1.57 -11.00
C SER A 77 12.14 -2.74 -11.83
N ALA A 78 12.77 -3.02 -12.98
CA ALA A 78 12.40 -4.17 -13.80
C ALA A 78 12.48 -5.50 -13.03
N ALA A 79 13.43 -5.59 -12.09
CA ALA A 79 13.57 -6.75 -11.19
C ALA A 79 12.34 -6.93 -10.30
N TRP A 80 11.82 -5.85 -9.69
CA TRP A 80 10.60 -5.90 -8.89
C TRP A 80 9.39 -6.35 -9.74
N ILE A 81 9.23 -5.79 -10.94
CA ILE A 81 8.11 -6.15 -11.83
C ILE A 81 8.20 -7.62 -12.23
N THR A 82 9.40 -8.11 -12.52
CA THR A 82 9.65 -9.51 -12.87
C THR A 82 9.32 -10.43 -11.70
N ALA A 83 9.77 -10.11 -10.49
CA ALA A 83 9.45 -10.87 -9.28
C ALA A 83 7.93 -10.90 -9.01
N ALA A 84 7.26 -9.76 -9.04
CA ALA A 84 5.81 -9.67 -8.86
C ALA A 84 5.05 -10.50 -9.91
N SER A 85 5.51 -10.46 -11.17
CA SER A 85 4.93 -11.26 -12.26
C SER A 85 5.14 -12.75 -12.04
N GLY A 86 6.34 -13.17 -11.62
CA GLY A 86 6.68 -14.57 -11.38
C GLY A 86 5.90 -15.19 -10.21
N HIS A 87 5.65 -14.41 -9.16
CA HIS A 87 4.86 -14.87 -8.01
C HIS A 87 3.35 -14.69 -8.17
N GLY A 88 2.90 -13.86 -9.12
CA GLY A 88 1.48 -13.55 -9.31
C GLY A 88 0.84 -12.82 -8.12
N ILE A 89 1.64 -12.26 -7.22
CA ILE A 89 1.20 -11.57 -6.01
C ILE A 89 2.08 -10.36 -5.69
N VAL A 90 1.50 -9.39 -4.97
CA VAL A 90 2.20 -8.26 -4.36
C VAL A 90 1.78 -8.14 -2.90
N LEU A 91 2.75 -7.93 -2.01
CA LEU A 91 2.49 -7.51 -0.64
C LEU A 91 2.19 -6.01 -0.59
N LEU A 92 1.01 -5.66 -0.09
CA LEU A 92 0.54 -4.31 0.16
C LEU A 92 0.72 -3.98 1.64
N PHE A 93 1.27 -2.79 1.90
CA PHE A 93 1.43 -2.22 3.23
C PHE A 93 0.82 -0.84 3.21
N VAL A 94 -0.11 -0.61 4.11
CA VAL A 94 -0.88 0.63 4.19
C VAL A 94 -0.86 1.11 5.63
N GLY A 95 -0.53 2.36 5.85
CA GLY A 95 -0.31 2.86 7.19
C GLY A 95 -0.21 4.38 7.19
N SER A 96 0.05 4.90 8.37
CA SER A 96 0.23 6.33 8.63
C SER A 96 1.56 6.55 9.35
N GLY A 97 2.26 7.64 9.02
CA GLY A 97 3.56 7.97 9.59
C GLY A 97 4.73 7.33 8.86
N PHE A 98 4.55 6.89 7.60
CA PHE A 98 5.68 6.43 6.78
C PHE A 98 6.63 7.58 6.42
N GLY A 99 6.11 8.81 6.42
CA GLY A 99 6.86 9.98 5.96
C GLY A 99 7.19 9.86 4.48
N LEU A 100 6.27 9.33 3.65
CA LEU A 100 6.50 9.21 2.20
C LEU A 100 6.60 10.59 1.53
N TYR A 101 6.06 11.62 2.19
CA TYR A 101 6.10 13.02 1.75
C TYR A 101 7.19 13.85 2.43
N GLU A 102 7.89 13.28 3.41
CA GLU A 102 8.95 13.97 4.13
C GLU A 102 10.26 13.87 3.33
N HIS A 103 10.94 15.00 3.15
CA HIS A 103 12.25 14.99 2.52
C HIS A 103 13.19 14.19 3.41
N ALA A 104 13.92 13.23 2.84
CA ALA A 104 14.86 12.40 3.58
C ALA A 104 15.96 13.28 4.19
N GLY A 105 15.76 13.68 5.45
CA GLY A 105 16.74 14.41 6.24
C GLY A 105 17.82 13.49 6.79
N VAL A 106 18.97 14.07 7.12
CA VAL A 106 20.03 13.38 7.88
C VAL A 106 19.45 12.94 9.22
N GLY A 107 19.46 11.63 9.50
CA GLY A 107 18.94 11.05 10.74
C GLY A 107 17.60 10.33 10.61
N MET A 108 16.99 10.27 9.41
CA MET A 108 15.82 9.43 9.21
C MET A 108 16.19 7.94 9.28
N PRO A 109 15.43 7.11 10.04
CA PRO A 109 15.65 5.67 10.05
C PRO A 109 15.52 5.08 8.65
N CYS A 110 16.17 3.94 8.41
CA CYS A 110 16.00 3.26 7.13
C CYS A 110 14.53 2.87 6.92
N ARG A 111 14.16 2.60 5.67
CA ARG A 111 12.76 2.37 5.30
C ARG A 111 12.18 1.17 6.06
N GLU A 112 13.00 0.15 6.25
CA GLU A 112 12.69 -1.09 6.94
C GLU A 112 12.40 -0.82 8.43
N ASP A 113 13.26 -0.06 9.11
CA ASP A 113 13.06 0.35 10.51
C ASP A 113 11.78 1.17 10.69
N ARG A 114 11.46 2.05 9.73
CA ARG A 114 10.20 2.81 9.77
C ARG A 114 8.99 1.91 9.63
N VAL A 115 9.00 0.97 8.68
CA VAL A 115 7.89 0.02 8.52
C VAL A 115 7.73 -0.84 9.77
N ALA A 116 8.82 -1.31 10.37
CA ALA A 116 8.81 -2.08 11.61
C ALA A 116 8.27 -1.26 12.79
N GLY A 117 8.70 0.00 12.95
CA GLY A 117 8.18 0.90 13.98
C GLY A 117 6.68 1.18 13.84
N ILE A 118 6.20 1.41 12.61
CA ILE A 118 4.78 1.62 12.32
C ILE A 118 3.96 0.35 12.59
N ALA A 119 4.51 -0.82 12.23
CA ALA A 119 3.92 -2.11 12.58
C ALA A 119 3.76 -2.24 14.10
N HIS A 120 4.85 -2.07 14.83
CA HIS A 120 4.89 -2.21 16.29
C HIS A 120 3.87 -1.29 16.99
N ASN A 121 3.67 -0.08 16.46
CA ASN A 121 2.72 0.89 16.98
C ASN A 121 1.26 0.61 16.58
N GLY A 122 0.97 -0.48 15.86
CA GLY A 122 -0.38 -0.80 15.39
C GLY A 122 -0.90 0.18 14.34
N ALA A 123 -0.01 0.83 13.59
CA ALA A 123 -0.34 1.82 12.56
C ALA A 123 -0.11 1.27 11.15
N LEU A 124 -0.04 -0.06 11.01
CA LEU A 124 0.22 -0.77 9.76
C LEU A 124 -0.84 -1.81 9.47
N ALA A 125 -1.37 -1.78 8.25
CA ALA A 125 -2.26 -2.79 7.71
C ALA A 125 -1.57 -3.48 6.52
N THR A 126 -1.68 -4.80 6.43
CA THR A 126 -1.07 -5.56 5.33
C THR A 126 -2.04 -6.49 4.65
N SER A 127 -1.73 -6.82 3.40
CA SER A 127 -2.42 -7.84 2.62
C SER A 127 -1.54 -8.34 1.50
N ILE A 128 -1.80 -9.56 1.06
CA ILE A 128 -1.43 -10.04 -0.27
C ILE A 128 -2.53 -9.67 -1.26
N ALA A 129 -2.15 -9.10 -2.39
CA ALA A 129 -3.04 -8.86 -3.52
C ALA A 129 -2.55 -9.67 -4.73
N PRO A 130 -3.45 -10.39 -5.44
CA PRO A 130 -3.14 -10.96 -6.73
C PRO A 130 -2.59 -9.90 -7.68
N PHE A 131 -1.56 -10.26 -8.42
CA PHE A 131 -0.87 -9.37 -9.34
C PHE A 131 -1.01 -9.87 -10.76
N GLN A 132 -1.30 -8.93 -11.68
CA GLN A 132 -1.39 -9.22 -13.10
C GLN A 132 -0.72 -8.12 -13.93
N ARG A 133 -0.07 -8.51 -15.03
CA ARG A 133 0.26 -7.56 -16.09
C ARG A 133 -0.99 -7.32 -16.92
N THR A 134 -1.50 -6.11 -16.89
CA THR A 134 -2.58 -5.71 -17.78
C THR A 134 -1.99 -5.38 -19.15
N GLY A 135 -1.97 -6.39 -20.03
CA GLY A 135 -1.76 -6.14 -21.46
C GLY A 135 -2.97 -5.41 -22.01
N GLY A 136 -2.78 -4.21 -22.55
CA GLY A 136 -3.80 -3.61 -23.40
C GLY A 136 -4.00 -4.51 -24.61
N GLY A 137 -5.24 -4.94 -24.87
CA GLY A 137 -5.60 -5.57 -26.14
C GLY A 137 -5.19 -4.71 -27.33
#